data_AF-A0A6D0HLL0-F1
#
_entry.id   AF-A0A6D0HLL0-F1
#
_cell.length_a   1.000
_cell.length_b   1.000
_cell.length_c   1.000
_cell.angle_alpha   90.00
_cell.angle_beta   90.00
_cell.angle_gamma   90.00
#
_symmetry.space_group_name_H-M   'P 1'
#
loop_
_entity.id
_entity.type
_entity.pdbx_description
1 polymer ?
#
loop_
_entity_poly.entity_id
_entity_poly.type
_entity_poly.pdbx_seq_one_letter_code
_entity_poly.pdbx_strand_id
1 'polypeptide(L)'
;MSEDELIKIMYENNFSKKQINNLKKVSDKYSTSLYDTVFELSRRFSRSLFIHIFTFVIIFHSYIRLCEEHGYTLGHILFAIGVFGITCLIFDLFAPLLQAYRAKKVIKTINKTHGK
;
A
#
# COMPACT_ATOMS: atom_id res chain seq x y z
N MET A 1 -22.55 10.37 -7.51
CA MET A 1 -22.06 9.08 -8.05
C MET A 1 -22.78 7.96 -7.33
N SER A 2 -23.31 6.98 -8.06
CA SER A 2 -23.96 5.81 -7.44
C SER A 2 -22.93 4.78 -6.96
N GLU A 3 -23.33 3.86 -6.09
CA GLU A 3 -22.42 2.79 -5.61
C GLU A 3 -22.01 1.84 -6.74
N ASP A 4 -22.93 1.50 -7.65
CA ASP A 4 -22.64 0.62 -8.79
C ASP A 4 -21.63 1.24 -9.76
N GLU A 5 -21.72 2.56 -9.97
CA GLU A 5 -20.75 3.31 -10.77
C GLU A 5 -19.37 3.31 -10.10
N LEU A 6 -19.30 3.51 -8.79
CA LEU A 6 -18.04 3.40 -8.03
C LEU A 6 -17.43 2.00 -8.17
N ILE A 7 -18.23 0.95 -8.01
CA ILE A 7 -17.77 -0.44 -8.12
C ILE A 7 -17.21 -0.73 -9.52
N LYS A 8 -17.85 -0.21 -10.57
CA LYS A 8 -17.34 -0.31 -11.94
C LYS A 8 -15.95 0.33 -12.07
N ILE A 9 -15.79 1.57 -11.57
CA ILE A 9 -14.49 2.27 -11.58
C ILE A 9 -13.44 1.50 -10.76
N MET A 10 -13.83 0.89 -9.64
CA MET A 10 -12.93 0.05 -8.83
C MET A 10 -12.43 -1.17 -9.62
N TYR A 11 -13.32 -1.87 -10.34
CA TYR A 11 -12.91 -2.99 -11.21
C TYR A 11 -11.98 -2.54 -12.33
N GLU A 12 -12.28 -1.42 -13.00
CA GLU A 12 -11.41 -0.82 -14.02
C GLU A 12 -10.02 -0.47 -13.48
N ASN A 13 -9.92 -0.21 -12.17
CA ASN A 13 -8.66 0.06 -11.46
C ASN A 13 -8.07 -1.18 -10.76
N ASN A 14 -8.43 -2.39 -11.21
CA ASN A 14 -7.89 -3.68 -10.77
C ASN A 14 -8.21 -4.04 -9.31
N PHE A 15 -9.32 -3.59 -8.74
CA PHE A 15 -9.82 -4.20 -7.51
C PHE A 15 -10.42 -5.57 -7.81
N SER A 16 -10.07 -6.56 -7.02
CA SER A 16 -10.75 -7.85 -7.07
C SER A 16 -12.09 -7.79 -6.34
N LYS A 17 -13.03 -8.66 -6.71
CA LYS A 17 -14.32 -8.80 -6.02
C LYS A 17 -14.14 -9.00 -4.51
N LYS A 18 -13.13 -9.77 -4.10
CA LYS A 18 -12.79 -9.98 -2.68
C LYS A 18 -12.38 -8.67 -2.00
N GLN A 19 -11.54 -7.86 -2.64
CA GLN A 19 -11.12 -6.56 -2.09
C GLN A 19 -12.30 -5.59 -1.97
N ILE A 20 -13.18 -5.53 -2.96
CA ILE A 20 -14.39 -4.69 -2.92
C ILE A 20 -15.31 -5.15 -1.78
N ASN A 21 -15.58 -6.44 -1.65
CA ASN A 21 -16.41 -6.98 -0.57
C ASN A 21 -15.80 -6.70 0.81
N ASN A 22 -14.48 -6.77 0.95
CA ASN A 22 -13.81 -6.39 2.20
C ASN A 22 -14.00 -4.89 2.51
N LEU A 23 -13.91 -4.02 1.50
CA LEU A 23 -14.16 -2.59 1.69
C LEU A 23 -15.62 -2.30 2.04
N LYS A 24 -16.59 -3.02 1.45
CA LYS A 24 -18.00 -2.93 1.86
C LYS A 24 -18.21 -3.34 3.33
N LYS A 25 -17.62 -4.47 3.75
CA LYS A 25 -17.66 -4.89 5.15
C LYS A 25 -17.08 -3.83 6.10
N VAL A 26 -15.99 -3.17 5.67
CA VAL A 26 -15.38 -2.08 6.44
C VAL A 26 -16.31 -0.86 6.46
N SER A 27 -16.91 -0.49 5.34
CA SER A 27 -17.83 0.64 5.27
C SER A 27 -19.06 0.41 6.16
N ASP A 28 -19.64 -0.79 6.12
CA ASP A 28 -20.77 -1.19 6.96
C ASP A 28 -20.40 -1.16 8.45
N LYS A 29 -19.24 -1.74 8.81
CA LYS A 29 -18.75 -1.79 10.19
C LYS A 29 -18.59 -0.40 10.81
N TYR A 30 -18.16 0.58 10.02
CA TYR A 30 -17.94 1.96 10.49
C TYR A 30 -19.09 2.91 10.11
N SER A 31 -20.20 2.39 9.56
CA SER A 31 -21.35 3.18 9.11
C SER A 31 -20.96 4.33 8.18
N THR A 32 -20.03 4.07 7.26
CA THR A 32 -19.56 5.02 6.24
C THR A 32 -19.99 4.57 4.85
N SER A 33 -19.92 5.46 3.86
CA SER A 33 -20.14 5.03 2.47
C SER A 33 -18.93 4.25 1.95
N LEU A 34 -19.15 3.40 0.94
CA LEU A 34 -18.06 2.73 0.22
C LEU A 34 -17.08 3.77 -0.38
N TYR A 35 -17.60 4.91 -0.85
CA TYR A 35 -16.78 6.02 -1.35
C TYR A 35 -15.84 6.55 -0.26
N ASP A 36 -16.36 6.87 0.93
CA ASP A 36 -15.55 7.41 2.03
C ASP A 36 -14.47 6.42 2.46
N THR A 37 -14.80 5.14 2.48
CA THR A 37 -13.84 4.06 2.80
C THR A 37 -12.72 4.00 1.76
N VAL A 38 -13.06 4.07 0.47
CA VAL A 38 -12.07 4.10 -0.63
C VAL A 38 -11.24 5.38 -0.59
N PHE A 39 -11.86 6.51 -0.27
CA PHE A 39 -11.20 7.81 -0.15
C PHE A 39 -10.18 7.82 0.99
N GLU A 40 -10.56 7.33 2.16
CA GLU A 40 -9.68 7.23 3.33
C GLU A 40 -8.52 6.26 3.06
N LEU A 41 -8.78 5.13 2.40
CA LEU A 41 -7.73 4.21 1.96
C LEU A 41 -6.74 4.89 0.98
N SER A 42 -7.27 5.68 0.04
CA SER A 42 -6.48 6.52 -0.86
C SER A 42 -5.58 7.51 -0.10
N ARG A 43 -6.12 8.18 0.91
CA ARG A 43 -5.40 9.18 1.73
C ARG A 43 -4.21 8.55 2.47
N ARG A 44 -4.38 7.30 2.92
CA ARG A 44 -3.32 6.53 3.62
C ARG A 44 -2.18 6.09 2.71
N PHE A 45 -2.32 6.16 1.39
CA PHE A 45 -1.25 5.75 0.46
C PHE A 45 0.06 6.50 0.71
N SER A 46 0.04 7.83 0.85
CA SER A 46 1.26 8.61 1.02
C SER A 46 1.99 8.25 2.32
N ARG A 47 1.23 8.04 3.41
CA ARG A 47 1.79 7.58 4.69
C ARG A 47 2.38 6.17 4.57
N SER A 48 1.68 5.27 3.90
CA SER A 48 2.17 3.90 3.65
C SER A 48 3.47 3.94 2.83
N LEU A 49 3.49 4.69 1.74
CA LEU A 49 4.68 4.85 0.88
C LEU A 49 5.86 5.42 1.68
N PHE A 50 5.62 6.44 2.51
CA PHE A 50 6.65 7.01 3.37
C PHE A 50 7.26 5.98 4.32
N ILE A 51 6.43 5.17 4.98
CA ILE A 51 6.90 4.11 5.87
C ILE A 51 7.76 3.10 5.11
N HIS A 52 7.37 2.72 3.89
CA HIS A 52 8.16 1.80 3.07
C HIS A 52 9.53 2.38 2.72
N ILE A 53 9.56 3.62 2.21
CA ILE A 53 10.81 4.31 1.87
C ILE A 53 11.69 4.41 3.11
N PHE A 54 11.12 4.79 4.26
CA PHE A 54 11.85 4.90 5.51
C PHE A 54 12.44 3.56 5.97
N THR A 55 11.68 2.47 5.88
CA THR A 55 12.18 1.11 6.16
C THR A 55 13.33 0.73 5.23
N PHE A 56 13.23 1.01 3.93
CA PHE A 56 14.33 0.78 3.00
C PHE A 56 15.57 1.58 3.38
N VAL A 57 15.42 2.86 3.69
CA VAL A 57 16.53 3.73 4.12
C VAL A 57 17.22 3.13 5.36
N ILE A 58 16.46 2.67 6.36
CA ILE A 58 17.04 2.02 7.54
C ILE A 58 17.81 0.76 7.18
N ILE A 59 17.25 -0.11 6.35
CA ILE A 59 17.90 -1.36 5.93
C ILE A 59 19.21 -1.06 5.20
N PHE A 60 19.18 -0.17 4.20
CA PHE A 60 20.38 0.21 3.44
C PHE A 60 21.42 0.91 4.32
N HIS A 61 21.01 1.84 5.16
CA HIS A 61 21.91 2.53 6.08
C HIS A 61 22.58 1.54 7.05
N SER A 62 21.81 0.60 7.60
CA SER A 62 22.33 -0.42 8.51
C SER A 62 23.30 -1.37 7.79
N TYR A 63 23.00 -1.74 6.54
CA TYR A 63 23.89 -2.56 5.72
C TYR A 63 25.20 -1.84 5.38
N ILE A 64 25.13 -0.56 4.98
CA ILE A 64 26.33 0.24 4.66
C ILE A 64 27.22 0.33 5.90
N ARG A 65 26.64 0.71 7.05
CA ARG A 65 27.38 0.82 8.31
C ARG A 65 28.02 -0.51 8.72
N LEU A 66 27.30 -1.62 8.59
CA LEU A 66 27.85 -2.96 8.86
C LEU A 66 29.04 -3.28 7.95
N CYS A 67 28.95 -2.92 6.66
CA CYS A 67 30.05 -3.11 5.72
C CYS A 67 31.24 -2.18 5.97
N GLU A 68 31.00 -0.95 6.45
CA GLU A 68 32.08 -0.04 6.84
C GLU A 68 32.83 -0.54 8.08
N GLU A 69 32.12 -1.09 9.06
CA GLU A 69 32.71 -1.59 10.31
C GLU A 69 33.41 -2.96 10.15
N HIS A 70 32.92 -3.82 9.25
CA HIS A 70 33.35 -5.23 9.17
C HIS A 70 33.74 -5.71 7.75
N GLY A 71 33.78 -4.80 6.78
CA GLY A 71 34.09 -5.11 5.38
C GLY A 71 32.91 -5.65 4.58
N TYR A 72 33.06 -5.61 3.26
CA TYR A 72 32.03 -6.08 2.32
C TYR A 72 32.16 -7.60 2.14
N THR A 73 31.29 -8.36 2.82
CA THR A 73 31.28 -9.82 2.73
C THR A 73 29.96 -10.34 2.17
N LEU A 74 29.99 -11.52 1.54
CA LEU A 74 28.78 -12.21 1.07
C LEU A 74 27.80 -12.48 2.23
N GLY A 75 28.32 -12.73 3.43
CA GLY A 75 27.49 -12.94 4.63
C GLY A 75 26.63 -11.72 4.98
N HIS A 76 27.19 -10.50 4.89
CA HIS A 76 26.43 -9.27 5.13
C HIS A 76 25.33 -9.04 4.10
N ILE A 77 25.58 -9.38 2.83
CA ILE A 77 24.59 -9.31 1.76
C ILE A 77 23.44 -10.29 2.04
N LEU A 78 23.76 -11.54 2.35
CA LEU A 78 22.76 -12.56 2.66
C LEU A 78 21.94 -12.20 3.91
N PHE A 79 22.59 -11.65 4.94
CA PHE A 79 21.91 -11.17 6.14
C PHE A 79 20.91 -10.04 5.82
N ALA A 80 21.33 -9.02 5.06
CA ALA A 80 20.46 -7.91 4.68
C ALA A 80 19.26 -8.37 3.83
N ILE A 81 19.49 -9.30 2.88
CA ILE A 81 18.42 -9.93 2.10
C ILE A 81 17.47 -10.71 3.01
N GLY A 82 17.99 -11.44 4.01
CA GLY A 82 17.20 -12.16 4.99
C GLY A 82 16.29 -11.23 5.81
N VAL A 83 16.84 -10.14 6.36
CA VAL A 83 16.08 -9.12 7.09
C VAL A 83 14.99 -8.51 6.21
N PHE A 84 15.33 -8.19 4.96
CA PHE A 84 14.35 -7.68 4.00
C PHE A 84 13.24 -8.68 3.70
N GLY A 85 13.58 -9.96 3.48
CA GLY A 85 12.62 -11.03 3.23
C GLY A 85 11.66 -11.24 4.40
N ILE A 86 12.17 -11.25 5.63
CA ILE A 86 11.36 -11.33 6.86
C ILE A 86 10.40 -10.14 6.93
N THR A 87 10.89 -8.93 6.64
CA THR A 87 10.04 -7.72 6.66
C THR A 87 8.92 -7.81 5.63
N CYS A 88 9.20 -8.37 4.45
CA CYS A 88 8.20 -8.57 3.41
C CYS A 88 7.13 -9.60 3.80
N LEU A 89 7.55 -10.73 4.40
CA LEU A 89 6.65 -11.83 4.76
C LEU A 89 5.81 -11.55 6.01
N ILE A 90 6.41 -11.03 7.08
CA ILE A 90 5.71 -10.83 8.37
C ILE A 90 4.73 -9.68 8.28
N PHE A 91 5.10 -8.59 7.62
CA PHE A 91 4.27 -7.38 7.58
C PHE A 91 3.36 -7.30 6.36
N ASP A 92 3.37 -8.31 5.48
CA ASP A 92 2.73 -8.28 4.15
C ASP A 92 2.99 -6.92 3.48
N LEU A 93 4.26 -6.50 3.53
CA LEU A 93 4.67 -5.09 3.49
C LEU A 93 3.97 -4.33 2.37
N PHE A 94 3.94 -4.91 1.17
CA PHE A 94 3.44 -4.28 -0.05
C PHE A 94 1.93 -4.38 -0.27
N ALA A 95 1.20 -5.31 0.36
CA ALA A 95 -0.22 -5.48 0.08
C ALA A 95 -1.05 -4.24 0.47
N PRO A 96 -0.86 -3.63 1.66
CA PRO A 96 -1.51 -2.37 2.02
C PRO A 96 -1.12 -1.22 1.09
N LEU A 97 0.14 -1.16 0.66
CA LEU A 97 0.63 -0.13 -0.27
C LEU A 97 -0.05 -0.22 -1.64
N LEU A 98 -0.13 -1.43 -2.20
CA LEU A 98 -0.72 -1.67 -3.51
C LEU A 98 -2.23 -1.39 -3.49
N GLN A 99 -2.94 -1.80 -2.43
CA GLN A 99 -4.36 -1.54 -2.31
C GLN A 99 -4.65 -0.04 -2.14
N ALA A 100 -3.85 0.66 -1.32
CA ALA A 100 -3.95 2.12 -1.17
C ALA A 100 -3.60 2.87 -2.46
N TYR A 101 -2.63 2.38 -3.23
CA TYR A 101 -2.27 2.92 -4.54
C TYR A 101 -3.43 2.80 -5.55
N ARG A 102 -4.07 1.62 -5.62
CA ARG A 102 -5.26 1.42 -6.47
C ARG A 102 -6.40 2.31 -6.04
N ALA A 103 -6.64 2.46 -4.73
CA ALA A 103 -7.65 3.39 -4.21
C ALA A 103 -7.35 4.84 -4.64
N LYS A 104 -6.08 5.26 -4.58
CA LYS A 104 -5.66 6.60 -5.05
C LYS A 104 -5.93 6.80 -6.55
N LYS A 105 -5.76 5.76 -7.38
CA LYS A 105 -6.15 5.81 -8.80
C LYS A 105 -7.66 5.96 -8.97
N VAL A 106 -8.47 5.20 -8.22
CA VAL A 106 -9.94 5.31 -8.25
C VAL A 106 -10.39 6.74 -7.94
N ILE A 107 -9.90 7.33 -6.84
CA ILE A 107 -10.24 8.72 -6.48
C ILE A 107 -9.79 9.70 -7.56
N LYS A 108 -8.59 9.52 -8.12
CA LYS A 108 -8.10 10.36 -9.23
C LYS A 108 -9.01 10.26 -10.47
N THR A 109 -9.53 9.08 -10.78
CA THR A 109 -10.47 8.87 -11.89
C THR A 109 -11.80 9.53 -11.60
N ILE A 110 -12.36 9.37 -10.40
CA ILE A 110 -13.62 10.02 -9.99
C ILE A 110 -13.51 11.53 -10.11
N ASN A 111 -12.45 12.13 -9.58
CA ASN A 111 -12.23 13.58 -9.63
C ASN A 111 -12.09 14.10 -11.07
N LYS A 112 -11.60 13.28 -12.02
CA LYS A 112 -11.53 13.65 -13.44
C LYS A 112 -12.89 13.58 -14.15
N THR A 113 -13.69 12.58 -13.82
CA THR A 113 -14.99 12.33 -14.49
C THR A 113 -16.11 13.19 -13.91
N HIS A 114 -16.07 13.49 -12.61
CA HIS A 114 -17.15 14.16 -11.86
C HIS A 114 -16.73 15.49 -11.22
N GLY A 115 -15.45 15.85 -11.23
CA GLY A 115 -14.93 17.08 -10.62
C GLY A 115 -14.92 18.29 -11.54
N LYS A 116 -15.92 18.41 -12.43
CA LYS A 116 -16.22 19.66 -13.15
C LYS A 116 -17.46 20.31 -12.55
#